data_AF-A0A3D9EF76-F1
#
_entry.id   AF-A0A3D9EF76-F1
#
_cell.length_a   1.000
_cell.length_b   1.000
_cell.length_c   1.000
_cell.angle_alpha   90.00
_cell.angle_beta   90.00
_cell.angle_gamma   90.00
#
_symmetry.space_group_name_H-M   'P 1'
#
loop_
_entity.id
_entity.type
_entity.pdbx_description
1 polymer ?
#
loop_
_entity_poly.entity_id
_entity_poly.type
_entity_poly.pdbx_seq_one_letter_code
_entity_poly.pdbx_strand_id
1 'polypeptide(L)'
;MTAKQHPLDADQTLSNPSAAFARAAQAAVPATPAGTFDGVSYYAFQNQPRLTLDINAAAAKVGFAKTFDANGPHYTAGSTLNEVSLIGHYEEQRTLLDGHTRGTTPGDTSLDSSIAKLTVSLTDVPTNDLNLWSHVDLSNFDGLQTFDGSQSTVGLFIDLTNAYRTDGPDVRSESAFLKTVTTGSAGDFLYVSTIAAAELDSVAALGNSRVKPLTIDTGAGGDDISAYIQQADMVINAGAGGDSIDLSIEKGVAAHNATVRGNYGHGATITLGEGRDYLIVDTLGNGTLANFDGSSSAAANRSLAANHVTITDYQASEDQLIFGFSIQKPEAVTTVEDAALKGATSLYGALQQVAQSMAYNERAAVFHYGSDTYVLHNVGDTGQIDAADSLIQLVGIQDLQDVAGTVSAGPRGIGS
;
A
#
# COMPACT_ATOMS: atom_id res chain seq x y z
N MET A 1 30.63 31.13 -24.83
CA MET A 1 30.40 29.80 -24.23
C MET A 1 29.19 29.90 -23.34
N THR A 2 28.04 29.55 -23.89
CA THR A 2 26.71 29.59 -23.27
C THR A 2 26.50 28.28 -22.52
N ALA A 3 26.40 28.34 -21.19
CA ALA A 3 25.95 27.20 -20.38
C ALA A 3 24.41 27.09 -20.51
N LYS A 4 23.95 25.93 -20.98
CA LYS A 4 22.53 25.58 -21.05
C LYS A 4 22.03 25.27 -19.63
N GLN A 5 20.96 25.94 -19.21
CA GLN A 5 20.19 25.57 -18.02
C GLN A 5 19.42 24.26 -18.30
N HIS A 6 19.34 23.41 -17.27
CA HIS A 6 18.64 22.13 -17.27
C HIS A 6 17.15 22.35 -16.97
N PRO A 7 16.20 21.59 -17.54
CA PRO A 7 14.77 21.94 -17.52
C PRO A 7 14.00 21.59 -16.23
N LEU A 8 14.69 21.30 -15.12
CA LEU A 8 14.04 20.76 -13.91
C LEU A 8 14.12 21.67 -12.67
N ASP A 9 14.69 22.87 -12.80
CA ASP A 9 14.75 23.85 -11.71
C ASP A 9 13.81 25.04 -12.00
N ALA A 10 12.52 24.87 -11.69
CA ALA A 10 11.60 26.00 -11.56
C ALA A 10 10.53 25.68 -10.50
N ASP A 11 10.77 26.14 -9.27
CA ASP A 11 9.77 26.38 -8.24
C ASP A 11 8.69 27.35 -8.76
N GLN A 12 7.42 26.93 -8.77
CA GLN A 12 6.29 27.85 -8.62
C GLN A 12 5.13 27.19 -7.88
N THR A 13 4.87 27.68 -6.67
CA THR A 13 3.63 27.47 -5.93
C THR A 13 2.51 28.41 -6.42
N LEU A 14 1.37 27.78 -6.71
CA LEU A 14 -0.04 28.21 -6.57
C LEU A 14 -0.43 29.70 -6.76
N SER A 15 -1.27 29.95 -7.78
CA SER A 15 -2.55 30.64 -7.58
C SER A 15 -3.55 30.29 -8.71
N ASN A 16 -4.67 29.66 -8.34
CA ASN A 16 -5.90 29.62 -9.15
C ASN A 16 -6.51 31.05 -9.14
N PRO A 17 -7.13 31.56 -10.22
CA PRO A 17 -8.48 31.09 -10.53
C PRO A 17 -8.87 31.19 -12.03
N SER A 18 -9.56 30.18 -12.54
CA SER A 18 -10.76 30.46 -13.34
C SER A 18 -11.67 29.23 -13.35
N ALA A 19 -12.90 29.46 -12.87
CA ALA A 19 -14.03 28.57 -13.06
C ALA A 19 -14.31 28.44 -14.56
N ALA A 20 -13.62 27.52 -15.22
CA ALA A 20 -14.06 26.98 -16.49
C ALA A 20 -15.27 26.11 -16.18
N PHE A 21 -16.40 26.42 -16.79
CA PHE A 21 -17.62 25.62 -16.78
C PHE A 21 -17.25 24.14 -16.97
N ALA A 22 -17.29 23.38 -15.86
CA ALA A 22 -17.29 21.93 -15.91
C ALA A 22 -18.58 21.54 -16.63
N ARG A 23 -18.51 21.34 -17.95
CA ARG A 23 -19.46 20.45 -18.60
C ARG A 23 -19.31 19.13 -17.86
N ALA A 24 -20.34 18.76 -17.10
CA ALA A 24 -20.46 17.40 -16.60
C ALA A 24 -20.15 16.48 -17.80
N ALA A 25 -19.11 15.68 -17.67
CA ALA A 25 -18.79 14.68 -18.69
C ALA A 25 -20.08 13.88 -18.91
N GLN A 26 -20.56 13.81 -20.15
CA GLN A 26 -21.64 12.87 -20.47
C GLN A 26 -21.20 11.50 -19.97
N ALA A 27 -22.01 10.87 -19.12
CA ALA A 27 -21.75 9.51 -18.65
C ALA A 27 -21.45 8.63 -19.87
N ALA A 28 -20.30 7.98 -19.87
CA ALA A 28 -19.91 7.09 -20.96
C ALA A 28 -20.94 5.97 -21.06
N VAL A 29 -21.45 5.71 -22.26
CA VAL A 29 -22.37 4.60 -22.49
C VAL A 29 -21.60 3.29 -22.22
N PRO A 30 -22.08 2.41 -21.33
CA PRO A 30 -21.43 1.13 -21.10
C PRO A 30 -21.28 0.34 -22.39
N ALA A 31 -20.10 -0.23 -22.59
CA ALA A 31 -19.85 -1.15 -23.68
C ALA A 31 -20.66 -2.43 -23.47
N THR A 32 -21.04 -3.07 -24.57
CA THR A 32 -21.67 -4.40 -24.56
C THR A 32 -20.61 -5.46 -24.91
N PRO A 33 -20.70 -6.68 -24.38
CA PRO A 33 -19.83 -7.77 -24.80
C PRO A 33 -19.88 -7.99 -26.32
N ALA A 34 -18.73 -8.16 -26.94
CA ALA A 34 -18.62 -8.50 -28.36
C ALA A 34 -18.86 -9.99 -28.62
N GLY A 35 -18.63 -10.83 -27.61
CA GLY A 35 -18.93 -12.26 -27.63
C GLY A 35 -18.26 -13.00 -26.47
N THR A 36 -18.44 -14.31 -26.42
CA THR A 36 -17.82 -15.18 -25.42
C THR A 36 -16.91 -16.19 -26.11
N PHE A 37 -15.71 -16.40 -25.58
CA PHE A 37 -14.76 -17.40 -26.05
C PHE A 37 -14.10 -18.06 -24.84
N ASP A 38 -14.03 -19.39 -24.81
CA ASP A 38 -13.51 -20.18 -23.68
C ASP A 38 -14.07 -19.80 -22.29
N GLY A 39 -15.35 -19.42 -22.25
CA GLY A 39 -16.03 -19.04 -21.01
C GLY A 39 -15.70 -17.65 -20.48
N VAL A 40 -14.99 -16.82 -21.24
CA VAL A 40 -14.70 -15.40 -20.96
C VAL A 40 -15.52 -14.52 -21.88
N SER A 41 -16.21 -13.52 -21.34
CA SER A 41 -16.92 -12.51 -22.13
C SER A 41 -15.98 -11.37 -22.52
N TYR A 42 -15.80 -11.17 -23.82
CA TYR A 42 -14.83 -10.20 -24.34
C TYR A 42 -15.49 -8.89 -24.75
N TYR A 43 -14.86 -7.78 -24.37
CA TYR A 43 -15.21 -6.44 -24.82
C TYR A 43 -14.20 -5.97 -25.87
N ALA A 44 -14.69 -5.71 -27.09
CA ALA A 44 -13.86 -5.24 -28.18
C ALA A 44 -13.69 -3.72 -28.12
N PHE A 45 -12.48 -3.23 -27.85
CA PHE A 45 -12.24 -1.78 -27.72
C PHE A 45 -11.98 -1.09 -29.07
N GLN A 46 -11.71 -1.83 -30.15
CA GLN A 46 -11.41 -1.25 -31.47
C GLN A 46 -10.32 -0.17 -31.33
N ASN A 47 -10.59 1.06 -31.75
CA ASN A 47 -9.65 2.18 -31.61
C ASN A 47 -9.90 3.07 -30.38
N GLN A 48 -10.79 2.65 -29.47
CA GLN A 48 -11.07 3.40 -28.25
C GLN A 48 -10.00 3.12 -27.20
N PRO A 49 -9.35 4.16 -26.64
CA PRO A 49 -8.37 3.99 -25.58
C PRO A 49 -9.01 3.77 -24.21
N ARG A 50 -10.34 3.75 -24.14
CA ARG A 50 -11.11 3.64 -22.91
C ARG A 50 -12.38 2.83 -23.13
N LEU A 51 -12.75 2.07 -22.11
CA LEU A 51 -14.03 1.37 -22.05
C LEU A 51 -14.69 1.60 -20.69
N THR A 52 -16.01 1.70 -20.70
CA THR A 52 -16.83 1.67 -19.50
C THR A 52 -17.67 0.41 -19.53
N LEU A 53 -17.68 -0.35 -18.44
CA LEU A 53 -18.42 -1.59 -18.29
C LEU A 53 -19.44 -1.39 -17.17
N ASP A 54 -20.64 -1.89 -17.40
CA ASP A 54 -21.64 -2.06 -16.35
C ASP A 54 -21.42 -3.43 -15.72
N ILE A 55 -21.03 -3.45 -14.44
CA ILE A 55 -20.70 -4.69 -13.73
C ILE A 55 -21.93 -5.59 -13.57
N ASN A 56 -23.12 -5.01 -13.46
CA ASN A 56 -24.37 -5.77 -13.30
C ASN A 56 -24.77 -6.52 -14.58
N ALA A 57 -24.23 -6.09 -15.73
CA ALA A 57 -24.39 -6.76 -17.01
C ALA A 57 -23.16 -7.58 -17.42
N ALA A 58 -22.08 -7.53 -16.64
CA ALA A 58 -20.86 -8.25 -16.92
C ALA A 58 -21.00 -9.73 -16.55
N ALA A 59 -20.27 -10.60 -17.27
CA ALA A 59 -20.12 -11.98 -16.85
C ALA A 59 -19.11 -12.08 -15.70
N ALA A 60 -19.12 -13.20 -14.97
CA ALA A 60 -18.15 -13.47 -13.90
C ALA A 60 -16.66 -13.42 -14.36
N LYS A 61 -16.41 -13.60 -15.66
CA LYS A 61 -15.09 -13.45 -16.27
C LYS A 61 -15.15 -12.55 -17.49
N VAL A 62 -14.36 -11.50 -17.47
CA VAL A 62 -14.32 -10.46 -18.50
C VAL A 62 -12.91 -10.32 -19.04
N GLY A 63 -12.79 -10.21 -20.36
CA GLY A 63 -11.53 -9.91 -21.05
C GLY A 63 -11.68 -8.78 -22.06
N PHE A 64 -10.55 -8.26 -22.53
CA PHE A 64 -10.51 -7.18 -23.51
C PHE A 64 -9.80 -7.65 -24.79
N ALA A 65 -10.22 -7.13 -25.93
CA ALA A 65 -9.57 -7.43 -27.20
C ALA A 65 -9.65 -6.26 -28.18
N LYS A 66 -8.69 -6.17 -29.11
CA LYS A 66 -8.71 -5.12 -30.15
C LYS A 66 -9.95 -5.28 -31.02
N THR A 67 -10.22 -6.49 -31.49
CA THR A 67 -11.44 -6.87 -32.21
C THR A 67 -11.89 -8.26 -31.77
N PHE A 68 -13.11 -8.65 -32.12
CA PHE A 68 -13.66 -9.97 -31.81
C PHE A 68 -14.45 -10.46 -33.03
N ASP A 69 -14.28 -11.73 -33.40
CA ASP A 69 -15.06 -12.37 -34.47
C ASP A 69 -15.39 -13.85 -34.16
N ALA A 70 -15.87 -14.59 -35.16
CA ALA A 70 -16.26 -15.99 -35.00
C ALA A 70 -15.12 -16.94 -34.55
N ASN A 71 -13.86 -16.52 -34.71
CA ASN A 71 -12.68 -17.27 -34.27
C ASN A 71 -12.20 -16.85 -32.87
N GLY A 72 -12.85 -15.87 -32.23
CA GLY A 72 -12.54 -15.41 -30.88
C GLY A 72 -11.93 -13.99 -30.82
N PRO A 73 -11.24 -13.65 -29.72
CA PRO A 73 -10.60 -12.36 -29.55
C PRO A 73 -9.38 -12.21 -30.46
N HIS A 74 -9.23 -11.04 -31.05
CA HIS A 74 -8.07 -10.67 -31.84
C HIS A 74 -7.35 -9.52 -31.20
N TYR A 75 -6.03 -9.66 -31.13
CA TYR A 75 -5.15 -8.67 -30.54
C TYR A 75 -4.19 -8.13 -31.61
N THR A 76 -3.64 -6.94 -31.38
CA THR A 76 -2.63 -6.37 -32.28
C THR A 76 -1.55 -5.69 -31.46
N ALA A 77 -0.29 -5.92 -31.82
CA ALA A 77 0.84 -5.23 -31.20
C ALA A 77 0.63 -3.71 -31.25
N GLY A 78 0.80 -3.02 -30.12
CA GLY A 78 0.57 -1.58 -30.00
C GLY A 78 -0.90 -1.17 -29.86
N SER A 79 -1.83 -2.11 -29.68
CA SER A 79 -3.19 -1.76 -29.23
C SER A 79 -3.14 -1.17 -27.83
N THR A 80 -3.92 -0.11 -27.61
CA THR A 80 -3.93 0.66 -26.36
C THR A 80 -5.35 0.85 -25.87
N LEU A 81 -5.81 -0.06 -25.01
CA LEU A 81 -6.88 0.22 -24.06
C LEU A 81 -6.19 0.68 -22.77
N ASN A 82 -6.19 1.99 -22.52
CA ASN A 82 -5.45 2.60 -21.42
C ASN A 82 -6.29 2.72 -20.15
N GLU A 83 -7.60 2.86 -20.30
CA GLU A 83 -8.52 3.13 -19.19
C GLU A 83 -9.69 2.17 -19.23
N VAL A 84 -9.98 1.53 -18.10
CA VAL A 84 -11.21 0.77 -17.89
C VAL A 84 -11.95 1.41 -16.74
N SER A 85 -13.25 1.62 -16.92
CA SER A 85 -14.13 2.07 -15.84
C SER A 85 -15.21 1.03 -15.61
N LEU A 86 -15.37 0.60 -14.36
CA LEU A 86 -16.48 -0.22 -13.91
C LEU A 86 -17.49 0.69 -13.23
N ILE A 87 -18.74 0.59 -13.66
CA ILE A 87 -19.87 1.25 -13.02
C ILE A 87 -20.93 0.22 -12.68
N GLY A 88 -21.85 0.58 -11.79
CA GLY A 88 -23.00 -0.25 -11.48
C GLY A 88 -23.33 -0.18 -10.01
N HIS A 89 -24.00 -1.21 -9.50
CA HIS A 89 -24.41 -1.32 -8.12
C HIS A 89 -24.08 -2.68 -7.53
N TYR A 90 -24.08 -2.77 -6.21
CA TYR A 90 -23.81 -4.00 -5.49
C TYR A 90 -24.87 -5.08 -5.75
N GLU A 91 -24.43 -6.30 -6.09
CA GLU A 91 -25.31 -7.47 -6.29
C GLU A 91 -24.67 -8.80 -5.81
N GLU A 92 -23.74 -8.78 -4.84
CA GLU A 92 -23.01 -10.00 -4.39
C GLU A 92 -22.22 -10.71 -5.51
N GLN A 93 -21.90 -10.02 -6.60
CA GLN A 93 -21.21 -10.60 -7.74
C GLN A 93 -19.70 -10.48 -7.60
N ARG A 94 -19.00 -11.57 -7.96
CA ARG A 94 -17.55 -11.60 -8.13
C ARG A 94 -17.23 -11.52 -9.61
N THR A 95 -16.49 -10.50 -10.01
CA THR A 95 -16.03 -10.35 -11.39
C THR A 95 -14.51 -10.41 -11.45
N LEU A 96 -14.00 -11.36 -12.22
CA LEU A 96 -12.59 -11.43 -12.59
C LEU A 96 -12.37 -10.66 -13.88
N LEU A 97 -11.55 -9.61 -13.82
CA LEU A 97 -11.06 -8.87 -14.97
C LEU A 97 -9.72 -9.45 -15.43
N ASP A 98 -9.65 -9.85 -16.69
CA ASP A 98 -8.42 -10.17 -17.39
C ASP A 98 -7.95 -8.96 -18.20
N GLY A 99 -6.88 -8.32 -17.72
CA GLY A 99 -6.29 -7.10 -18.26
C GLY A 99 -5.47 -7.30 -19.53
N HIS A 100 -5.41 -8.51 -20.09
CA HIS A 100 -4.71 -8.81 -21.33
C HIS A 100 -5.34 -8.04 -22.51
N THR A 101 -4.58 -7.13 -23.14
CA THR A 101 -5.07 -6.29 -24.25
C THR A 101 -4.19 -6.33 -25.50
N ARG A 102 -3.00 -6.93 -25.42
CA ARG A 102 -2.00 -6.96 -26.49
C ARG A 102 -1.69 -8.38 -26.91
N GLY A 103 -1.50 -8.61 -28.21
CA GLY A 103 -1.31 -9.95 -28.75
C GLY A 103 0.09 -10.48 -28.49
N THR A 104 0.34 -10.94 -27.28
CA THR A 104 1.55 -11.63 -26.88
C THR A 104 1.20 -13.06 -26.46
N THR A 105 2.10 -13.99 -26.74
CA THR A 105 1.84 -15.41 -26.46
C THR A 105 1.78 -15.62 -24.94
N PRO A 106 0.71 -16.23 -24.38
CA PRO A 106 0.69 -16.60 -22.98
C PRO A 106 1.91 -17.45 -22.62
N GLY A 107 2.70 -16.99 -21.65
CA GLY A 107 3.89 -17.71 -21.15
C GLY A 107 5.26 -17.09 -21.47
N ASP A 108 5.34 -16.01 -22.24
CA ASP A 108 6.62 -15.37 -22.57
C ASP A 108 6.64 -13.87 -22.21
N THR A 109 7.09 -13.51 -21.00
CA THR A 109 7.81 -12.24 -20.74
C THR A 109 7.17 -10.95 -21.31
N SER A 110 5.84 -10.87 -21.39
CA SER A 110 5.16 -9.84 -22.16
C SER A 110 4.36 -8.91 -21.26
N LEU A 111 4.61 -7.60 -21.38
CA LEU A 111 3.71 -6.55 -20.91
C LEU A 111 2.46 -6.53 -21.77
N ASP A 112 1.53 -7.40 -21.43
CA ASP A 112 0.37 -7.73 -22.24
C ASP A 112 -0.85 -6.88 -21.91
N SER A 113 -0.81 -6.17 -20.78
CA SER A 113 -1.74 -5.09 -20.47
C SER A 113 -1.26 -3.75 -21.00
N SER A 114 -2.20 -3.01 -21.58
CA SER A 114 -2.05 -1.58 -21.82
C SER A 114 -2.81 -0.73 -20.81
N ILE A 115 -3.57 -1.35 -19.89
CA ILE A 115 -4.47 -0.64 -19.00
C ILE A 115 -3.64 0.01 -17.89
N ALA A 116 -3.54 1.33 -17.94
CA ALA A 116 -2.80 2.11 -16.96
C ALA A 116 -3.69 2.64 -15.84
N LYS A 117 -5.00 2.74 -16.07
CA LYS A 117 -5.97 3.21 -15.06
C LYS A 117 -7.19 2.30 -15.02
N LEU A 118 -7.53 1.83 -13.83
CA LEU A 118 -8.80 1.18 -13.52
C LEU A 118 -9.60 2.11 -12.61
N THR A 119 -10.79 2.52 -13.04
CA THR A 119 -11.75 3.24 -12.20
C THR A 119 -12.88 2.31 -11.79
N VAL A 120 -13.23 2.29 -10.51
CA VAL A 120 -14.35 1.51 -9.98
C VAL A 120 -15.31 2.48 -9.28
N SER A 121 -16.55 2.53 -9.76
CA SER A 121 -17.58 3.44 -9.26
C SER A 121 -18.86 2.64 -9.03
N LEU A 122 -18.91 1.93 -7.91
CA LEU A 122 -20.03 1.07 -7.54
C LEU A 122 -20.89 1.74 -6.47
N THR A 123 -22.20 1.72 -6.66
CA THR A 123 -23.16 2.27 -5.70
C THR A 123 -23.88 1.18 -4.93
N ASP A 124 -24.36 1.51 -3.75
CA ASP A 124 -25.08 0.53 -2.94
C ASP A 124 -26.51 0.29 -3.46
N VAL A 125 -27.08 -0.86 -3.11
CA VAL A 125 -28.51 -1.13 -3.28
C VAL A 125 -29.23 -1.06 -1.94
N PRO A 126 -30.50 -0.62 -1.90
CA PRO A 126 -31.28 -0.54 -0.66
C PRO A 126 -31.46 -1.86 0.11
N THR A 127 -31.02 -3.00 -0.45
CA THR A 127 -31.12 -4.34 0.15
C THR A 127 -29.82 -4.84 0.75
N ASN A 128 -28.71 -4.09 0.66
CA ASN A 128 -27.42 -4.46 1.24
C ASN A 128 -27.32 -4.09 2.72
N ASP A 129 -28.29 -4.50 3.53
CA ASP A 129 -28.34 -4.19 4.97
C ASP A 129 -27.17 -4.80 5.78
N LEU A 130 -26.32 -5.60 5.12
CA LEU A 130 -25.20 -6.34 5.73
C LEU A 130 -23.82 -5.71 5.43
N ASN A 131 -23.73 -4.60 4.69
CA ASN A 131 -22.48 -3.94 4.31
C ASN A 131 -21.43 -4.91 3.72
N LEU A 132 -21.87 -5.81 2.84
CA LEU A 132 -20.98 -6.80 2.23
C LEU A 132 -20.16 -6.18 1.09
N TRP A 133 -18.98 -6.76 0.81
CA TRP A 133 -18.01 -6.21 -0.15
C TRP A 133 -18.24 -6.65 -1.60
N SER A 134 -18.04 -5.73 -2.54
CA SER A 134 -17.90 -6.07 -3.95
C SER A 134 -16.52 -6.63 -4.22
N HIS A 135 -16.45 -7.75 -4.94
CA HIS A 135 -15.17 -8.39 -5.30
C HIS A 135 -14.85 -8.11 -6.76
N VAL A 136 -13.78 -7.34 -6.98
CA VAL A 136 -13.18 -7.12 -8.30
C VAL A 136 -11.79 -7.73 -8.28
N ASP A 137 -11.67 -8.95 -8.81
CA ASP A 137 -10.36 -9.58 -8.94
C ASP A 137 -9.70 -9.13 -10.23
N LEU A 138 -8.39 -8.92 -10.16
CA LEU A 138 -7.57 -8.51 -11.28
C LEU A 138 -6.63 -9.66 -11.68
N SER A 139 -6.40 -9.80 -12.98
CA SER A 139 -5.39 -10.68 -13.54
C SER A 139 -4.79 -10.03 -14.78
N ASN A 140 -3.48 -10.17 -14.98
CA ASN A 140 -2.77 -9.57 -16.13
C ASN A 140 -2.92 -8.05 -16.18
N PHE A 141 -2.78 -7.37 -15.04
CA PHE A 141 -2.78 -5.90 -14.94
C PHE A 141 -1.36 -5.31 -14.82
N ASP A 142 -0.37 -5.93 -15.48
CA ASP A 142 1.07 -5.57 -15.47
C ASP A 142 1.41 -4.14 -15.97
N GLY A 143 0.43 -3.42 -16.50
CA GLY A 143 0.53 -2.03 -16.95
C GLY A 143 -0.11 -1.02 -15.99
N LEU A 144 -0.78 -1.48 -14.93
CA LEU A 144 -1.62 -0.66 -14.06
C LEU A 144 -0.78 0.34 -13.28
N GLN A 145 -1.20 1.59 -13.28
CA GLN A 145 -0.53 2.68 -12.54
C GLN A 145 -1.43 3.25 -11.45
N THR A 146 -2.74 3.25 -11.70
CA THR A 146 -3.74 3.86 -10.85
C THR A 146 -4.95 2.97 -10.73
N PHE A 147 -5.30 2.63 -9.49
CA PHE A 147 -6.62 2.17 -9.11
C PHE A 147 -7.40 3.35 -8.51
N ASP A 148 -8.60 3.64 -9.01
CA ASP A 148 -9.41 4.79 -8.63
C ASP A 148 -10.84 4.35 -8.31
N GLY A 149 -11.05 3.99 -7.05
CA GLY A 149 -12.32 3.63 -6.43
C GLY A 149 -13.07 4.81 -5.82
N SER A 150 -12.61 6.04 -6.00
CA SER A 150 -13.02 7.20 -5.17
C SER A 150 -14.50 7.58 -5.26
N GLN A 151 -15.21 7.07 -6.26
CA GLN A 151 -16.63 7.31 -6.48
C GLN A 151 -17.51 6.15 -6.01
N SER A 152 -16.90 5.07 -5.49
CA SER A 152 -17.64 3.96 -4.92
C SER A 152 -18.21 4.34 -3.57
N THR A 153 -19.46 3.93 -3.33
CA THR A 153 -20.15 4.11 -2.05
C THR A 153 -20.41 2.76 -1.36
N VAL A 154 -19.85 1.69 -1.91
CA VAL A 154 -19.89 0.32 -1.37
C VAL A 154 -18.48 -0.10 -1.03
N GLY A 155 -18.35 -0.97 -0.03
CA GLY A 155 -17.04 -1.52 0.32
C GLY A 155 -16.47 -2.33 -0.84
N LEU A 156 -15.21 -2.06 -1.17
CA LEU A 156 -14.47 -2.72 -2.23
C LEU A 156 -13.48 -3.71 -1.61
N PHE A 157 -13.43 -4.93 -2.14
CA PHE A 157 -12.34 -5.85 -1.90
C PHE A 157 -11.38 -5.82 -3.09
N ILE A 158 -10.17 -5.30 -2.87
CA ILE A 158 -9.17 -5.01 -3.91
C ILE A 158 -7.86 -5.70 -3.56
N ASP A 159 -7.51 -6.71 -4.36
CA ASP A 159 -6.21 -7.37 -4.30
C ASP A 159 -5.32 -6.88 -5.46
N LEU A 160 -4.29 -6.11 -5.11
CA LEU A 160 -3.28 -5.59 -6.04
C LEU A 160 -1.93 -6.29 -5.83
N THR A 161 -1.96 -7.46 -5.21
CA THR A 161 -0.86 -8.42 -5.20
C THR A 161 -1.04 -9.45 -6.32
N ASN A 162 0.06 -10.01 -6.80
CA ASN A 162 0.06 -10.94 -7.91
C ASN A 162 -0.61 -12.26 -7.48
N ALA A 163 -1.71 -12.62 -8.14
CA ALA A 163 -2.52 -13.75 -7.73
C ALA A 163 -1.73 -15.08 -7.67
N TYR A 164 -1.63 -15.65 -6.47
CA TYR A 164 -1.48 -17.07 -6.13
C TYR A 164 -0.67 -17.94 -7.13
N ARG A 165 0.63 -18.13 -6.84
CA ARG A 165 1.32 -19.34 -7.30
C ARG A 165 0.89 -20.54 -6.44
N THR A 166 0.98 -21.73 -7.00
CA THR A 166 0.61 -23.00 -6.33
C THR A 166 1.47 -23.38 -5.12
N ASP A 167 2.50 -22.60 -4.79
CA ASP A 167 3.49 -22.85 -3.72
C ASP A 167 3.42 -21.87 -2.53
N GLY A 168 2.47 -20.94 -2.51
CA GLY A 168 2.22 -20.03 -1.38
C GLY A 168 1.59 -18.70 -1.82
N PRO A 169 1.19 -17.83 -0.87
CA PRO A 169 0.73 -16.49 -1.20
C PRO A 169 1.90 -15.70 -1.81
N ASP A 170 1.73 -15.25 -3.05
CA ASP A 170 2.68 -14.40 -3.74
C ASP A 170 2.31 -12.93 -3.46
N VAL A 171 3.03 -12.30 -2.56
CA VAL A 171 2.76 -10.92 -2.13
C VAL A 171 3.43 -9.87 -3.03
N ARG A 172 3.94 -10.25 -4.20
CA ARG A 172 4.50 -9.31 -5.18
C ARG A 172 3.41 -8.38 -5.70
N SER A 173 3.77 -7.17 -6.09
CA SER A 173 2.81 -6.25 -6.72
C SER A 173 2.24 -6.84 -8.01
N GLU A 174 0.97 -6.57 -8.30
CA GLU A 174 0.33 -6.88 -9.60
C GLU A 174 0.97 -6.08 -10.74
N SER A 175 1.57 -4.91 -10.45
CA SER A 175 2.23 -4.07 -11.45
C SER A 175 3.39 -3.28 -10.87
N ALA A 176 4.53 -3.35 -11.54
CA ALA A 176 5.73 -2.56 -11.29
C ALA A 176 5.50 -1.04 -11.46
N PHE A 177 4.40 -0.65 -12.09
CA PHE A 177 4.07 0.73 -12.38
C PHE A 177 3.00 1.31 -11.46
N LEU A 178 2.43 0.51 -10.54
CA LEU A 178 1.42 0.96 -9.59
C LEU A 178 1.99 2.07 -8.70
N LYS A 179 1.26 3.18 -8.59
CA LYS A 179 1.68 4.38 -7.85
C LYS A 179 0.60 4.90 -6.92
N THR A 180 -0.66 4.70 -7.27
CA THR A 180 -1.79 5.29 -6.55
C THR A 180 -2.94 4.29 -6.46
N VAL A 181 -3.47 4.13 -5.25
CA VAL A 181 -4.71 3.41 -4.98
C VAL A 181 -5.61 4.34 -4.19
N THR A 182 -6.78 4.63 -4.72
CA THR A 182 -7.78 5.46 -4.02
C THR A 182 -9.06 4.66 -3.86
N THR A 183 -9.70 4.72 -2.71
CA THR A 183 -10.99 4.03 -2.48
C THR A 183 -12.11 4.97 -2.05
N GLY A 184 -13.29 4.39 -1.84
CA GLY A 184 -14.56 5.08 -1.71
C GLY A 184 -14.90 5.41 -0.27
N SER A 185 -16.16 5.78 -0.01
CA SER A 185 -16.63 6.19 1.32
C SER A 185 -17.28 5.05 2.12
N ALA A 186 -16.87 3.81 1.90
CA ALA A 186 -17.36 2.64 2.62
C ALA A 186 -16.16 1.83 3.09
N GLY A 187 -16.36 0.90 4.04
CA GLY A 187 -15.25 0.07 4.52
C GLY A 187 -14.66 -0.82 3.43
N ASP A 188 -13.42 -0.55 3.06
CA ASP A 188 -12.68 -1.17 1.97
C ASP A 188 -11.63 -2.17 2.48
N PHE A 189 -11.29 -3.16 1.66
CA PHE A 189 -10.26 -4.16 1.93
C PHE A 189 -9.20 -4.08 0.84
N LEU A 190 -7.96 -3.81 1.24
CA LEU A 190 -6.87 -3.52 0.33
C LEU A 190 -5.67 -4.41 0.61
N TYR A 191 -5.19 -5.11 -0.42
CA TYR A 191 -3.89 -5.78 -0.41
C TYR A 191 -2.96 -5.09 -1.40
N VAL A 192 -1.86 -4.53 -0.93
CA VAL A 192 -0.91 -3.79 -1.76
C VAL A 192 0.54 -4.13 -1.42
N SER A 193 1.43 -3.94 -2.39
CA SER A 193 2.83 -4.32 -2.22
C SER A 193 3.79 -3.43 -3.00
N THR A 194 4.95 -3.14 -2.40
CA THR A 194 6.13 -2.59 -3.07
C THR A 194 7.22 -3.66 -3.28
N ILE A 195 6.86 -4.94 -3.20
CA ILE A 195 7.71 -6.05 -3.66
C ILE A 195 7.56 -6.16 -5.19
N ALA A 196 8.67 -6.35 -5.88
CA ALA A 196 8.80 -6.23 -7.33
C ALA A 196 7.85 -7.19 -8.03
N ALA A 197 7.06 -6.63 -8.92
CA ALA A 197 6.21 -7.40 -9.83
C ALA A 197 7.07 -8.25 -10.78
N ALA A 198 6.53 -9.38 -11.24
CA ALA A 198 7.28 -10.40 -11.97
C ALA A 198 7.84 -9.90 -13.31
N GLU A 199 7.21 -8.93 -13.94
CA GLU A 199 7.62 -8.30 -15.19
C GLU A 199 8.93 -7.52 -15.08
N LEU A 200 9.32 -7.06 -13.89
CA LEU A 200 10.61 -6.39 -13.69
C LEU A 200 11.79 -7.32 -13.97
N ASP A 201 11.69 -8.58 -13.56
CA ASP A 201 12.73 -9.59 -13.79
C ASP A 201 12.60 -10.27 -15.16
N SER A 202 11.36 -10.44 -15.64
CA SER A 202 11.08 -11.23 -16.84
C SER A 202 11.09 -10.41 -18.13
N VAL A 203 10.90 -9.09 -18.09
CA VAL A 203 10.94 -8.21 -19.26
C VAL A 203 12.29 -7.49 -19.34
N ALA A 204 13.12 -7.84 -20.32
CA ALA A 204 14.49 -7.30 -20.43
C ALA A 204 14.56 -5.75 -20.47
N ALA A 205 13.56 -5.09 -21.06
CA ALA A 205 13.49 -3.63 -21.09
C ALA A 205 13.23 -3.00 -19.70
N LEU A 206 12.70 -3.78 -18.76
CA LEU A 206 12.41 -3.39 -17.39
C LEU A 206 13.43 -3.92 -16.36
N GLY A 207 14.40 -4.74 -16.77
CA GLY A 207 15.38 -5.37 -15.87
C GLY A 207 16.22 -4.43 -14.98
N ASN A 208 16.23 -3.12 -15.26
CA ASN A 208 16.88 -2.11 -14.41
C ASN A 208 15.91 -1.02 -13.92
N SER A 209 14.62 -1.18 -14.19
CA SER A 209 13.57 -0.33 -13.66
C SER A 209 13.49 -0.49 -12.15
N ARG A 210 12.97 0.54 -11.49
CA ARG A 210 12.76 0.55 -10.04
C ARG A 210 11.28 0.51 -9.74
N VAL A 211 10.94 -0.20 -8.67
CA VAL A 211 9.63 -0.10 -8.03
C VAL A 211 9.36 1.36 -7.67
N LYS A 212 8.12 1.78 -7.88
CA LYS A 212 7.69 3.14 -7.56
C LYS A 212 7.19 3.21 -6.11
N PRO A 213 7.39 4.34 -5.42
CA PRO A 213 6.65 4.59 -4.20
C PRO A 213 5.15 4.49 -4.47
N LEU A 214 4.42 3.97 -3.49
CA LEU A 214 2.98 3.76 -3.57
C LEU A 214 2.26 4.67 -2.59
N THR A 215 1.24 5.38 -3.06
CA THR A 215 0.32 6.16 -2.24
C THR A 215 -1.04 5.48 -2.21
N ILE A 216 -1.59 5.32 -1.02
CA ILE A 216 -2.93 4.83 -0.76
C ILE A 216 -3.72 5.97 -0.12
N ASP A 217 -4.89 6.28 -0.68
CA ASP A 217 -5.84 7.24 -0.14
C ASP A 217 -7.19 6.54 0.02
N THR A 218 -7.55 6.14 1.23
CA THR A 218 -8.90 5.59 1.46
C THR A 218 -9.88 6.70 1.78
N GLY A 219 -11.18 6.46 1.52
CA GLY A 219 -12.22 7.39 1.93
C GLY A 219 -12.68 7.09 3.35
N ALA A 220 -13.84 7.62 3.75
CA ALA A 220 -14.41 7.27 5.04
C ALA A 220 -14.86 5.80 5.06
N GLY A 221 -14.84 5.13 6.21
CA GLY A 221 -15.12 3.70 6.29
C GLY A 221 -14.37 3.06 7.45
N GLY A 222 -14.61 1.77 7.68
CA GLY A 222 -13.64 0.98 8.42
C GLY A 222 -12.83 0.20 7.39
N ASP A 223 -11.65 0.69 7.08
CA ASP A 223 -10.79 0.17 6.02
C ASP A 223 -9.75 -0.79 6.57
N ASP A 224 -9.61 -1.96 5.94
CA ASP A 224 -8.61 -2.97 6.26
C ASP A 224 -7.51 -2.96 5.18
N ILE A 225 -6.32 -2.47 5.52
CA ILE A 225 -5.19 -2.27 4.60
C ILE A 225 -4.05 -3.21 4.97
N SER A 226 -3.74 -4.18 4.12
CA SER A 226 -2.55 -5.02 4.20
C SER A 226 -1.46 -4.51 3.26
N ALA A 227 -0.34 -4.06 3.82
CA ALA A 227 0.74 -3.41 3.09
C ALA A 227 2.08 -4.14 3.24
N TYR A 228 2.61 -4.63 2.12
CA TYR A 228 3.93 -5.28 2.03
C TYR A 228 4.98 -4.32 1.46
N ILE A 229 6.06 -4.07 2.21
CA ILE A 229 7.06 -3.05 1.88
C ILE A 229 8.45 -3.68 1.76
N GLN A 230 9.13 -3.49 0.61
CA GLN A 230 10.51 -3.99 0.44
C GLN A 230 11.41 -3.14 -0.46
N GLN A 231 10.91 -2.59 -1.57
CA GLN A 231 11.77 -1.92 -2.56
C GLN A 231 11.45 -0.45 -2.79
N ALA A 232 10.35 0.05 -2.23
CA ALA A 232 10.00 1.47 -2.22
C ALA A 232 9.18 1.82 -0.98
N ASP A 233 9.23 3.10 -0.58
CA ASP A 233 8.40 3.64 0.49
C ASP A 233 6.90 3.60 0.15
N MET A 234 6.07 3.59 1.18
CA MET A 234 4.63 3.68 1.08
C MET A 234 4.08 4.88 1.85
N VAL A 235 3.07 5.54 1.31
CA VAL A 235 2.28 6.56 2.00
C VAL A 235 0.84 6.06 2.09
N ILE A 236 0.29 6.01 3.30
CA ILE A 236 -1.08 5.56 3.56
C ILE A 236 -1.83 6.69 4.23
N ASN A 237 -2.88 7.19 3.58
CA ASN A 237 -3.80 8.15 4.14
C ASN A 237 -5.14 7.45 4.32
N ALA A 238 -5.37 6.94 5.52
CA ALA A 238 -6.67 6.42 5.90
C ALA A 238 -7.66 7.59 6.07
N GLY A 239 -8.93 7.33 5.73
CA GLY A 239 -9.98 8.33 5.84
C GLY A 239 -10.52 8.44 7.26
N ALA A 240 -11.80 8.74 7.40
CA ALA A 240 -12.44 8.75 8.72
C ALA A 240 -13.16 7.43 8.97
N GLY A 241 -12.94 6.82 10.13
CA GLY A 241 -13.74 5.73 10.64
C GLY A 241 -12.98 4.81 11.59
N GLY A 242 -12.81 3.55 11.25
CA GLY A 242 -12.22 2.57 12.18
C GLY A 242 -11.29 1.69 11.39
N ASP A 243 -10.12 2.23 11.10
CA ASP A 243 -9.21 1.73 10.10
C ASP A 243 -8.17 0.79 10.73
N SER A 244 -7.79 -0.24 9.99
CA SER A 244 -6.80 -1.24 10.41
C SER A 244 -5.74 -1.38 9.34
N ILE A 245 -4.52 -0.99 9.68
CA ILE A 245 -3.36 -1.06 8.79
C ILE A 245 -2.43 -2.14 9.29
N ASP A 246 -2.27 -3.23 8.53
CA ASP A 246 -1.29 -4.28 8.77
C ASP A 246 -0.05 -4.06 7.89
N LEU A 247 1.08 -3.82 8.54
CA LEU A 247 2.36 -3.59 7.89
C LEU A 247 3.27 -4.81 7.99
N SER A 248 3.78 -5.23 6.85
CA SER A 248 4.89 -6.17 6.74
C SER A 248 6.07 -5.51 6.02
N ILE A 249 7.19 -5.32 6.73
CA ILE A 249 8.41 -4.74 6.16
C ILE A 249 9.46 -5.84 5.99
N GLU A 250 9.92 -6.02 4.76
CA GLU A 250 11.00 -6.95 4.45
C GLU A 250 12.33 -6.23 4.29
N LYS A 251 13.41 -6.99 4.47
CA LYS A 251 14.75 -6.51 4.15
C LYS A 251 14.83 -6.17 2.66
N GLY A 252 15.23 -4.94 2.38
CA GLY A 252 15.39 -4.43 1.04
C GLY A 252 16.48 -5.18 0.27
N VAL A 253 16.23 -5.39 -1.01
CA VAL A 253 17.11 -6.06 -1.95
C VAL A 253 17.65 -5.07 -2.97
N ALA A 254 18.79 -5.38 -3.60
CA ALA A 254 19.39 -4.51 -4.61
C ALA A 254 18.59 -4.47 -5.92
N ALA A 255 17.97 -5.59 -6.27
CA ALA A 255 17.13 -5.68 -7.46
C ALA A 255 15.97 -4.69 -7.34
N HIS A 256 15.74 -3.89 -8.38
CA HIS A 256 14.62 -2.95 -8.52
C HIS A 256 14.41 -1.93 -7.38
N ASN A 257 15.39 -1.73 -6.52
CA ASN A 257 15.28 -0.84 -5.37
C ASN A 257 15.11 0.63 -5.80
N ALA A 258 14.12 1.32 -5.23
CA ALA A 258 13.90 2.75 -5.43
C ALA A 258 15.06 3.59 -4.86
N THR A 259 15.64 3.16 -3.73
CA THR A 259 16.75 3.84 -3.07
C THR A 259 18.05 3.60 -3.82
N VAL A 260 18.75 4.71 -4.12
CA VAL A 260 20.07 4.69 -4.78
C VAL A 260 21.22 4.99 -3.83
N ARG A 261 20.89 5.33 -2.58
CA ARG A 261 21.78 6.03 -1.67
C ARG A 261 22.47 5.09 -0.70
N GLY A 262 22.96 3.94 -1.19
CA GLY A 262 23.76 2.99 -0.38
C GLY A 262 23.06 2.45 0.88
N ASN A 263 21.78 2.76 1.08
CA ASN A 263 20.87 2.12 2.01
C ASN A 263 19.86 1.34 1.16
N TYR A 264 19.29 0.29 1.74
CA TYR A 264 18.16 -0.44 1.17
C TYR A 264 16.89 -0.22 2.00
N GLY A 265 16.91 0.80 2.85
CA GLY A 265 15.84 1.04 3.80
C GLY A 265 14.65 1.71 3.16
N HIS A 266 13.47 1.21 3.51
CA HIS A 266 12.17 1.76 3.14
C HIS A 266 11.27 1.74 4.36
N GLY A 267 10.33 2.67 4.42
CA GLY A 267 9.37 2.78 5.51
C GLY A 267 7.95 3.09 5.02
N ALA A 268 7.12 3.49 5.98
CA ALA A 268 5.76 3.96 5.73
C ALA A 268 5.54 5.32 6.39
N THR A 269 4.83 6.21 5.72
CA THR A 269 4.22 7.40 6.33
C THR A 269 2.72 7.21 6.34
N ILE A 270 2.10 7.36 7.51
CA ILE A 270 0.72 6.98 7.77
C ILE A 270 -0.03 8.16 8.39
N THR A 271 -1.18 8.48 7.81
CA THR A 271 -2.22 9.30 8.42
C THR A 271 -3.35 8.34 8.77
N LEU A 272 -3.72 8.22 10.05
CA LEU A 272 -4.75 7.29 10.52
C LEU A 272 -6.16 7.88 10.34
N GLY A 273 -6.29 9.19 10.40
CA GLY A 273 -7.57 9.87 10.23
C GLY A 273 -8.36 10.03 11.54
N GLU A 274 -9.67 10.24 11.42
CA GLU A 274 -10.55 10.39 12.58
C GLU A 274 -11.19 9.04 12.93
N GLY A 275 -11.11 8.65 14.20
CA GLY A 275 -11.82 7.50 14.72
C GLY A 275 -10.89 6.46 15.34
N ARG A 276 -11.38 5.22 15.50
CA ARG A 276 -10.68 4.23 16.33
C ARG A 276 -9.79 3.34 15.47
N ASP A 277 -8.54 3.77 15.30
CA ASP A 277 -7.66 3.15 14.32
C ASP A 277 -6.62 2.22 14.95
N TYR A 278 -6.13 1.30 14.12
CA TYR A 278 -5.19 0.26 14.51
C TYR A 278 -4.03 0.20 13.53
N LEU A 279 -2.82 0.44 14.03
CA LEU A 279 -1.61 0.09 13.30
C LEU A 279 -1.08 -1.24 13.84
N ILE A 280 -1.09 -2.26 12.99
CA ILE A 280 -0.55 -3.58 13.26
C ILE A 280 0.78 -3.70 12.52
N VAL A 281 1.82 -4.10 13.22
CA VAL A 281 3.14 -4.37 12.64
C VAL A 281 3.41 -5.85 12.76
N ASP A 282 3.37 -6.59 11.65
CA ASP A 282 3.76 -7.99 11.64
C ASP A 282 5.25 -8.10 12.00
N THR A 283 5.55 -8.95 12.97
CA THR A 283 6.91 -9.21 13.49
C THR A 283 7.28 -10.68 13.35
N LEU A 284 6.48 -11.51 12.66
CA LEU A 284 6.74 -12.94 12.48
C LEU A 284 7.94 -13.25 11.55
N GLY A 285 8.56 -12.24 10.95
CA GLY A 285 9.78 -12.37 10.14
C GLY A 285 10.84 -11.30 10.45
N ASN A 286 10.50 -10.02 10.26
CA ASN A 286 11.32 -8.86 10.59
C ASN A 286 10.46 -7.81 11.30
N GLY A 287 11.08 -6.89 12.05
CA GLY A 287 10.41 -5.67 12.50
C GLY A 287 10.53 -4.55 11.47
N THR A 288 10.06 -3.35 11.80
CA THR A 288 10.15 -2.20 10.87
C THR A 288 11.60 -1.79 10.60
N LEU A 289 12.55 -2.20 11.44
CA LEU A 289 13.98 -1.92 11.27
C LEU A 289 14.72 -2.96 10.42
N ALA A 290 14.05 -3.68 9.51
CA ALA A 290 14.61 -4.77 8.70
C ALA A 290 15.95 -4.44 7.96
N ASN A 291 16.22 -3.16 7.65
CA ASN A 291 17.48 -2.70 7.05
C ASN A 291 18.37 -1.87 7.99
N PHE A 292 18.24 -2.06 9.30
CA PHE A 292 19.09 -1.39 10.28
C PHE A 292 20.56 -1.75 10.10
N ASP A 293 21.42 -0.72 10.05
CA ASP A 293 22.86 -0.86 9.90
C ASP A 293 23.58 -0.31 11.12
N GLY A 294 23.82 -1.18 12.10
CA GLY A 294 24.56 -0.88 13.32
C GLY A 294 26.07 -0.75 13.17
N SER A 295 26.64 -0.81 11.95
CA SER A 295 28.10 -0.83 11.73
C SER A 295 28.84 0.41 12.24
N SER A 296 28.14 1.55 12.35
CA SER A 296 28.63 2.78 12.96
C SER A 296 27.46 3.66 13.37
N SER A 297 27.65 4.62 14.28
CA SER A 297 26.58 5.57 14.65
C SER A 297 26.06 6.37 13.46
N ALA A 298 26.92 6.69 12.49
CA ALA A 298 26.51 7.40 11.28
C ALA A 298 25.68 6.51 10.34
N ALA A 299 26.01 5.23 10.23
CA ALA A 299 25.22 4.26 9.45
C ALA A 299 23.87 4.00 10.11
N ALA A 300 23.86 3.79 11.43
CA ALA A 300 22.65 3.55 12.20
C ALA A 300 21.65 4.71 12.09
N ASN A 301 22.10 5.97 12.21
CA ASN A 301 21.21 7.11 12.03
C ASN A 301 20.69 7.24 10.59
N ARG A 302 21.50 6.89 9.57
CA ARG A 302 21.03 6.86 8.17
C ARG A 302 20.02 5.74 7.93
N SER A 303 20.20 4.57 8.51
CA SER A 303 19.24 3.48 8.39
C SER A 303 17.95 3.82 9.15
N LEU A 304 18.03 4.37 10.37
CA LEU A 304 16.85 4.77 11.12
C LEU A 304 16.02 5.77 10.31
N ALA A 305 16.63 6.82 9.78
CA ALA A 305 15.93 7.82 8.95
C ALA A 305 15.28 7.27 7.67
N ALA A 306 15.62 6.05 7.24
CA ALA A 306 15.12 5.43 6.01
C ALA A 306 14.19 4.24 6.26
N ASN A 307 14.05 3.73 7.49
CA ASN A 307 13.34 2.47 7.76
C ASN A 307 12.18 2.57 8.76
N HIS A 308 12.05 3.68 9.49
CA HIS A 308 10.99 3.74 10.49
C HIS A 308 9.62 4.00 9.85
N VAL A 309 8.58 3.64 10.60
CA VAL A 309 7.20 4.03 10.29
C VAL A 309 6.93 5.37 10.97
N THR A 310 6.33 6.30 10.26
CA THR A 310 5.91 7.61 10.79
C THR A 310 4.40 7.70 10.77
N ILE A 311 3.79 8.05 11.90
CA ILE A 311 2.36 8.37 12.01
C ILE A 311 2.22 9.88 12.24
N THR A 312 1.44 10.55 11.39
CA THR A 312 1.39 12.02 11.36
C THR A 312 0.37 12.66 12.29
N ASP A 313 -0.62 11.90 12.74
CA ASP A 313 -1.82 12.40 13.42
C ASP A 313 -2.26 11.53 14.60
N TYR A 314 -1.35 10.71 15.16
CA TYR A 314 -1.65 9.78 16.24
C TYR A 314 -2.35 10.43 17.45
N GLN A 315 -3.45 9.83 17.90
CA GLN A 315 -4.24 10.23 19.05
C GLN A 315 -4.42 9.06 20.02
N ALA A 316 -3.76 9.09 21.18
CA ALA A 316 -3.86 8.02 22.19
C ALA A 316 -5.28 7.82 22.77
N SER A 317 -6.22 8.74 22.55
CA SER A 317 -7.62 8.55 22.93
C SER A 317 -8.38 7.61 21.99
N GLU A 318 -7.89 7.40 20.77
CA GLU A 318 -8.60 6.70 19.71
C GLU A 318 -7.74 5.55 19.14
N ASP A 319 -6.46 5.80 18.89
CA ASP A 319 -5.56 4.94 18.12
C ASP A 319 -4.82 3.90 18.96
N GLN A 320 -4.54 2.74 18.35
CA GLN A 320 -3.77 1.66 18.96
C GLN A 320 -2.60 1.21 18.10
N LEU A 321 -1.50 0.86 18.76
CA LEU A 321 -0.31 0.29 18.12
C LEU A 321 -0.15 -1.16 18.58
N ILE A 322 -0.10 -2.09 17.64
CA ILE A 322 -0.04 -3.53 17.92
C ILE A 322 1.19 -4.11 17.23
N PHE A 323 2.12 -4.65 18.01
CA PHE A 323 3.26 -5.38 17.46
C PHE A 323 2.99 -6.88 17.47
N GLY A 324 2.91 -7.50 16.29
CA GLY A 324 2.63 -8.92 16.07
C GLY A 324 1.24 -9.38 16.52
N PHE A 325 1.03 -10.70 16.58
CA PHE A 325 -0.22 -11.34 17.05
C PHE A 325 -0.32 -11.36 18.59
N SER A 326 -0.02 -10.23 19.21
CA SER A 326 0.08 -10.08 20.65
C SER A 326 -1.30 -10.05 21.31
N ILE A 327 -1.47 -10.81 22.41
CA ILE A 327 -2.53 -10.52 23.38
C ILE A 327 -2.08 -9.27 24.13
N GLN A 328 -2.97 -8.29 24.31
CA GLN A 328 -2.64 -7.07 25.07
C GLN A 328 -2.00 -7.43 26.41
N LYS A 329 -0.74 -7.03 26.59
CA LYS A 329 -0.01 -7.11 27.85
C LYS A 329 0.55 -5.72 28.15
N PRO A 330 -0.28 -4.81 28.70
CA PRO A 330 0.15 -3.46 29.02
C PRO A 330 1.41 -3.42 29.90
N GLU A 331 1.61 -4.44 30.75
CA GLU A 331 2.80 -4.59 31.59
C GLU A 331 4.11 -4.89 30.83
N ALA A 332 4.02 -5.18 29.52
CA ALA A 332 5.16 -5.36 28.64
C ALA A 332 5.55 -4.05 27.93
N VAL A 333 4.87 -2.94 28.19
CA VAL A 333 5.20 -1.61 27.67
C VAL A 333 5.72 -0.75 28.82
N THR A 334 6.81 -0.04 28.58
CA THR A 334 7.40 0.90 29.53
C THR A 334 7.52 2.30 28.96
N THR A 335 7.84 3.27 29.80
CA THR A 335 8.06 4.66 29.42
C THR A 335 9.45 5.09 29.86
N VAL A 336 10.19 5.79 29.00
CA VAL A 336 11.52 6.32 29.31
C VAL A 336 11.47 7.84 29.36
N GLU A 337 11.60 8.37 30.58
CA GLU A 337 11.55 9.80 30.87
C GLU A 337 12.67 10.59 30.18
N ASP A 338 12.36 11.81 29.73
CA ASP A 338 13.28 12.72 29.04
C ASP A 338 14.61 12.93 29.78
N ALA A 339 14.58 12.91 31.11
CA ALA A 339 15.76 13.07 31.95
C ALA A 339 16.80 11.96 31.73
N ALA A 340 16.36 10.73 31.42
CA ALA A 340 17.22 9.61 31.09
C ALA A 340 17.93 9.80 29.74
N LEU A 341 17.34 10.57 28.82
CA LEU A 341 17.82 10.77 27.45
C LEU A 341 18.60 12.07 27.23
N LYS A 342 18.79 12.89 28.27
CA LYS A 342 19.40 14.23 28.21
C LYS A 342 20.83 14.26 27.60
N GLY A 343 21.54 13.14 27.59
CA GLY A 343 22.87 13.00 26.99
C GLY A 343 22.89 12.52 25.53
N ALA A 344 21.74 12.13 24.97
CA ALA A 344 21.65 11.62 23.61
C ALA A 344 21.76 12.76 22.58
N THR A 345 22.72 12.63 21.66
CA THR A 345 22.99 13.63 20.61
C THR A 345 22.48 13.19 19.22
N SER A 346 21.90 12.00 19.13
CA SER A 346 21.29 11.44 17.92
C SER A 346 20.16 10.47 18.28
N LEU A 347 19.24 10.21 17.36
CA LEU A 347 18.15 9.25 17.56
C LEU A 347 18.70 7.85 17.91
N TYR A 348 19.75 7.41 17.20
CA TYR A 348 20.42 6.16 17.54
C TYR A 348 20.98 6.15 18.97
N GLY A 349 21.57 7.27 19.41
CA GLY A 349 22.08 7.41 20.78
C GLY A 349 20.97 7.35 21.84
N ALA A 350 19.79 7.90 21.52
CA ALA A 350 18.61 7.81 22.39
C ALA A 350 18.08 6.38 22.46
N LEU A 351 17.91 5.72 21.31
CA LEU A 351 17.45 4.31 21.23
C LEU A 351 18.36 3.36 22.02
N GLN A 352 19.67 3.56 21.97
CA GLN A 352 20.61 2.76 22.76
C GLN A 352 20.40 2.93 24.26
N GLN A 353 20.12 4.16 24.73
CA GLN A 353 19.82 4.41 26.14
C GLN A 353 18.47 3.81 26.53
N VAL A 354 17.45 3.93 25.66
CA VAL A 354 16.14 3.31 25.85
C VAL A 354 16.27 1.79 25.97
N ALA A 355 16.90 1.12 24.99
CA ALA A 355 17.08 -0.32 24.98
C ALA A 355 17.84 -0.84 26.22
N GLN A 356 18.82 -0.08 26.73
CA GLN A 356 19.56 -0.42 27.95
C GLN A 356 18.75 -0.22 29.24
N SER A 357 17.75 0.64 29.21
CA SER A 357 16.87 0.90 30.36
C SER A 357 15.73 -0.11 30.49
N MET A 358 15.40 -0.81 29.39
CA MET A 358 14.32 -1.80 29.37
C MET A 358 14.65 -3.03 30.22
N ALA A 359 13.70 -3.44 31.05
CA ALA A 359 13.76 -4.67 31.81
C ALA A 359 13.50 -5.90 30.91
N TYR A 360 13.92 -7.07 31.35
CA TYR A 360 13.82 -8.32 30.57
C TYR A 360 12.38 -8.71 30.16
N ASN A 361 11.37 -8.31 30.94
CA ASN A 361 9.96 -8.57 30.66
C ASN A 361 9.29 -7.48 29.82
N GLU A 362 9.96 -6.35 29.60
CA GLU A 362 9.47 -5.27 28.74
C GLU A 362 9.80 -5.59 27.28
N ARG A 363 8.84 -5.31 26.40
CA ARG A 363 8.89 -5.58 24.96
C ARG A 363 8.76 -4.32 24.14
N ALA A 364 8.16 -3.27 24.68
CA ALA A 364 8.16 -1.96 24.05
C ALA A 364 8.48 -0.84 25.04
N ALA A 365 9.00 0.26 24.52
CA ALA A 365 9.27 1.48 25.27
C ALA A 365 8.78 2.71 24.50
N VAL A 366 8.10 3.60 25.20
CA VAL A 366 7.67 4.91 24.69
C VAL A 366 8.60 5.99 25.23
N PHE A 367 9.06 6.89 24.36
CA PHE A 367 9.99 7.96 24.74
C PHE A 367 9.93 9.16 23.80
N HIS A 368 10.45 10.31 24.25
CA HIS A 368 10.62 11.48 23.38
C HIS A 368 12.02 11.58 22.80
N TYR A 369 12.11 12.06 21.57
CA TYR A 369 13.36 12.53 21.02
C TYR A 369 13.13 13.68 20.03
N GLY A 370 13.77 14.83 20.26
CA GLY A 370 13.55 16.01 19.45
C GLY A 370 12.16 16.60 19.67
N SER A 371 11.35 16.69 18.62
CA SER A 371 9.97 17.21 18.65
C SER A 371 8.89 16.13 18.61
N ASP A 372 9.29 14.86 18.66
CA ASP A 372 8.41 13.73 18.39
C ASP A 372 8.46 12.68 19.50
N THR A 373 7.39 11.89 19.60
CA THR A 373 7.30 10.69 20.42
C THR A 373 7.66 9.46 19.59
N TYR A 374 8.30 8.47 20.20
CA TYR A 374 8.72 7.24 19.54
C TYR A 374 8.28 6.03 20.37
N VAL A 375 7.93 4.96 19.66
CA VAL A 375 7.65 3.65 20.24
C VAL A 375 8.64 2.66 19.66
N LEU A 376 9.54 2.16 20.51
CA LEU A 376 10.46 1.07 20.19
C LEU A 376 9.81 -0.24 20.63
N HIS A 377 9.73 -1.22 19.75
CA HIS A 377 9.46 -2.62 20.08
C HIS A 377 10.75 -3.42 19.93
N ASN A 378 11.19 -4.05 21.02
CA ASN A 378 12.41 -4.84 21.08
C ASN A 378 12.08 -6.34 21.03
N VAL A 379 12.49 -7.00 19.94
CA VAL A 379 12.26 -8.43 19.71
C VAL A 379 13.47 -9.27 20.14
N GLY A 380 14.66 -8.67 20.20
CA GLY A 380 15.93 -9.32 20.47
C GLY A 380 16.30 -9.51 21.96
N ASP A 381 17.59 -9.78 22.20
CA ASP A 381 18.17 -9.81 23.54
C ASP A 381 18.25 -8.39 24.13
N THR A 382 17.89 -8.24 25.41
CA THR A 382 17.84 -6.95 26.10
C THR A 382 19.11 -6.11 25.91
N GLY A 383 18.96 -4.81 25.63
CA GLY A 383 20.06 -3.84 25.68
C GLY A 383 20.73 -3.51 24.35
N GLN A 384 20.26 -4.04 23.22
CA GLN A 384 20.72 -3.66 21.87
C GLN A 384 19.55 -3.40 20.92
N ILE A 385 19.85 -2.68 19.85
CA ILE A 385 18.95 -2.45 18.71
C ILE A 385 19.45 -3.27 17.54
N ASP A 386 18.57 -4.03 16.90
CA ASP A 386 18.88 -4.79 15.71
C ASP A 386 17.77 -4.69 14.63
N ALA A 387 17.87 -5.53 13.60
CA ALA A 387 16.96 -5.49 12.45
C ALA A 387 15.61 -6.21 12.68
N ALA A 388 15.47 -6.98 13.76
CA ALA A 388 14.20 -7.59 14.15
C ALA A 388 13.32 -6.62 14.95
N ASP A 389 13.90 -5.54 15.47
CA ASP A 389 13.16 -4.52 16.21
C ASP A 389 12.27 -3.67 15.31
N SER A 390 11.29 -3.01 15.92
CA SER A 390 10.43 -2.04 15.25
C SER A 390 10.54 -0.68 15.92
N LEU A 391 10.58 0.37 15.11
CA LEU A 391 10.48 1.76 15.54
C LEU A 391 9.32 2.44 14.81
N ILE A 392 8.45 3.07 15.59
CA ILE A 392 7.38 3.95 15.13
C ILE A 392 7.67 5.36 15.66
N GLN A 393 7.67 6.34 14.78
CA GLN A 393 7.66 7.77 15.11
C GLN A 393 6.21 8.26 15.11
N LEU A 394 5.82 8.94 16.17
CA LEU A 394 4.57 9.68 16.28
C LEU A 394 4.91 11.16 16.18
N VAL A 395 4.44 11.83 15.14
CA VAL A 395 4.77 13.25 14.91
C VAL A 395 4.22 14.10 16.06
N GLY A 396 5.08 14.91 16.68
CA GLY A 396 4.72 15.72 17.85
C GLY A 396 4.95 15.01 19.19
N ILE A 397 4.96 15.81 20.26
CA ILE A 397 5.12 15.35 21.64
C ILE A 397 3.75 14.94 22.20
N GLN A 398 3.62 13.66 22.54
CA GLN A 398 2.47 13.02 23.16
C GLN A 398 2.73 12.74 24.65
N ASP A 399 1.69 12.47 25.45
CA ASP A 399 1.92 11.97 26.81
C ASP A 399 2.41 10.52 26.76
N LEU A 400 3.53 10.23 27.42
CA LEU A 400 4.17 8.91 27.37
C LEU A 400 3.28 7.81 27.97
N GLN A 401 2.51 8.11 29.01
CA GLN A 401 1.64 7.14 29.68
C GLN A 401 0.38 6.87 28.85
N ASP A 402 -0.18 7.91 28.24
CA ASP A 402 -1.33 7.76 27.35
C ASP A 402 -0.97 6.86 26.16
N VAL A 403 0.17 7.12 25.51
CA VAL A 403 0.67 6.27 24.41
C VAL A 403 1.02 4.86 24.90
N ALA A 404 1.66 4.71 26.07
CA ALA A 404 1.98 3.37 26.58
C ALA A 404 0.70 2.55 26.86
N GLY A 405 -0.40 3.20 27.24
CA GLY A 405 -1.70 2.58 27.49
C GLY A 405 -2.40 2.03 26.25
N THR A 406 -1.99 2.45 25.05
CA THR A 406 -2.57 2.03 23.75
C THR A 406 -1.63 1.15 22.92
N VAL A 407 -0.41 0.90 23.41
CA VAL A 407 0.56 0.00 22.76
C VAL A 407 0.37 -1.42 23.28
N SER A 408 0.41 -2.39 22.36
CA SER A 408 0.39 -3.82 22.66
C SER A 408 1.63 -4.49 22.10
N ALA A 409 2.46 -5.05 22.99
CA ALA A 409 3.70 -5.73 22.65
C ALA A 409 3.87 -7.00 23.50
N GLY A 410 3.82 -8.20 22.93
CA GLY A 410 4.20 -9.40 23.68
C GLY A 410 3.89 -10.74 23.01
N PRO A 411 4.80 -11.73 23.09
CA PRO A 411 4.54 -13.06 22.54
C PRO A 411 3.32 -13.72 23.23
N ARG A 412 2.58 -14.53 22.46
CA ARG A 412 1.56 -15.47 22.98
C ARG A 412 2.10 -16.18 24.22
N GLY A 413 1.55 -15.84 25.38
CA GLY A 413 1.55 -16.77 26.49
C GLY A 413 0.51 -17.83 26.15
N ILE A 414 0.92 -18.97 25.59
CA ILE A 414 0.12 -20.17 25.83
C ILE A 414 0.22 -20.39 27.34
N GLY A 415 -0.93 -20.38 28.01
CA GLY A 415 -1.03 -20.32 29.47
C GLY A 415 -0.14 -21.33 30.18
N SER A 416 0.39 -20.89 31.33
CA SER A 416 0.83 -21.80 32.39
C SER A 416 -0.36 -22.53 32.99
#